data_AF-A0A379FPR4-F1
#
_entry.id   AF-A0A379FPR4-F1
#
_cell.length_a   1.000
_cell.length_b   1.000
_cell.length_c   1.000
_cell.angle_alpha   90.00
_cell.angle_beta   90.00
_cell.angle_gamma   90.00
#
_symmetry.space_group_name_H-M   'P 1'
#
loop_
_entity.id
_entity.type
_entity.pdbx_description
1 polymer ?
#
loop_
_entity_poly.entity_id
_entity_poly.type
_entity_poly.pdbx_seq_one_letter_code
_entity_poly.pdbx_strand_id
1 'polypeptide(L)'
;MINQKADFTGPLEETFGPILNFVDPQATSQTGDNLSLQAYLTRITRVRLKLQQVVNAPDPQAMSQAFAQSILEGKSVDFAETRDMGSLIAASFGQEWQPFGYALLVEPMTQAWQQLLTPTAQGINSEWQNAIVNEWNNAFGGRYPLKDTQSDISLPLMAQYLRPDSGRIQRFLETRLQGVLRKEGNHWVPNSTNAQGLRFNPEFIQAMNTLSELGDVAFANGEARLYFEMRPGTSKQVMQTVLVIDKQNLTYDNQFPQWQRFVWPADTVASGASLSWMTTSTGTRLYGDHPGVWGLIRLLETANVAPYAGSTSSYTVSWVTPDSNTLNYQLRTEMGQGPLALLKLRNFVLPEKIFLD
;
A
#
# COMPACT_ATOMS: atom_id res chain seq x y z
N MET A 1 -66.45 -13.61 -5.76
CA MET A 1 -65.02 -13.28 -5.74
C MET A 1 -64.29 -14.51 -5.26
N ILE A 2 -63.65 -15.24 -6.17
CA ILE A 2 -62.90 -16.46 -5.84
C ILE A 2 -61.46 -16.01 -5.60
N ASN A 3 -61.00 -16.13 -4.36
CA ASN A 3 -59.61 -15.98 -3.99
C ASN A 3 -58.88 -17.26 -4.42
N GLN A 4 -58.31 -17.28 -5.62
CA GLN A 4 -57.39 -18.34 -6.07
C GLN A 4 -55.98 -18.00 -5.60
N LYS A 5 -55.68 -18.26 -4.32
CA LYS A 5 -54.32 -18.66 -3.95
C LYS A 5 -54.33 -20.18 -3.97
N ALA A 6 -53.61 -20.78 -4.90
CA ALA A 6 -53.34 -22.20 -4.85
C ALA A 6 -52.44 -22.43 -3.63
N ASP A 7 -52.98 -23.02 -2.57
CA ASP A 7 -52.15 -23.61 -1.52
C ASP A 7 -51.43 -24.79 -2.16
N PHE A 8 -50.17 -24.59 -2.52
CA PHE A 8 -49.32 -25.61 -3.13
C PHE A 8 -48.85 -26.62 -2.08
N THR A 9 -49.76 -27.40 -1.48
CA THR A 9 -49.40 -28.41 -0.48
C THR A 9 -48.81 -29.65 -1.17
N GLY A 10 -47.50 -29.63 -1.45
CA GLY A 10 -46.76 -30.72 -2.08
C GLY A 10 -45.54 -31.14 -1.25
N PRO A 11 -45.07 -32.39 -1.36
CA PRO A 11 -43.94 -32.89 -0.56
C PRO A 11 -42.60 -32.17 -0.81
N LEU A 12 -42.53 -31.33 -1.85
CA LEU A 12 -41.35 -30.52 -2.20
C LEU A 12 -41.52 -29.02 -1.88
N GLU A 13 -42.62 -28.64 -1.21
CA GLU A 13 -42.92 -27.24 -0.91
C GLU A 13 -41.81 -26.59 -0.07
N GLU A 14 -41.28 -27.30 0.93
CA GLU A 14 -40.13 -26.81 1.72
C GLU A 14 -38.87 -26.62 0.86
N THR A 15 -38.65 -27.49 -0.14
CA THR A 15 -37.51 -27.41 -1.04
C THR A 15 -37.59 -26.19 -1.97
N PHE A 16 -38.79 -25.81 -2.43
CA PHE A 16 -38.98 -24.67 -3.35
C PHE A 16 -39.41 -23.37 -2.63
N GLY A 17 -39.74 -23.44 -1.34
CA GLY A 17 -40.24 -22.34 -0.53
C GLY A 17 -39.40 -21.05 -0.64
N PRO A 18 -38.05 -21.09 -0.54
CA PRO A 18 -37.22 -19.90 -0.69
C PRO A 18 -37.37 -19.20 -2.05
N ILE A 19 -37.48 -19.97 -3.14
CA ILE A 19 -37.65 -19.42 -4.50
C ILE A 19 -39.06 -18.85 -4.66
N LEU A 20 -40.08 -19.56 -4.17
CA LEU A 20 -41.47 -19.10 -4.23
C LEU A 20 -41.65 -17.79 -3.47
N ASN A 21 -41.04 -17.66 -2.28
CA ASN A 21 -41.06 -16.43 -1.48
C ASN A 21 -40.36 -15.25 -2.17
N PHE A 22 -39.35 -15.50 -3.01
CA PHE A 22 -38.69 -14.45 -3.80
C PHE A 22 -39.55 -13.96 -4.96
N VAL A 23 -40.29 -14.85 -5.61
CA VAL A 23 -41.17 -14.54 -6.74
C VAL A 23 -42.47 -13.86 -6.27
N ASP A 24 -43.09 -14.39 -5.22
CA ASP A 24 -44.34 -13.90 -4.63
C ASP A 24 -44.24 -13.86 -3.09
N PRO A 25 -43.68 -12.79 -2.51
CA PRO A 25 -43.54 -12.67 -1.06
C PRO A 25 -44.92 -12.60 -0.39
N GLN A 26 -45.18 -13.52 0.56
CA GLN A 26 -46.38 -13.50 1.39
C GLN A 26 -46.44 -12.21 2.21
N ALA A 27 -47.61 -11.53 2.25
CA ALA A 27 -47.81 -10.22 2.88
C ALA A 27 -47.53 -10.15 4.41
N THR A 28 -47.19 -11.27 5.05
CA THR A 28 -46.96 -11.38 6.50
C THR A 28 -45.49 -11.19 6.92
N SER A 29 -44.52 -11.13 6.00
CA SER A 29 -43.14 -10.79 6.33
C SER A 29 -42.95 -9.27 6.42
N GLN A 30 -43.35 -8.68 7.55
CA GLN A 30 -43.10 -7.27 7.90
C GLN A 30 -41.61 -6.95 8.23
N THR A 31 -40.67 -7.83 7.91
CA THR A 31 -39.24 -7.51 7.99
C THR A 31 -38.82 -6.86 6.67
N GLY A 32 -38.70 -5.53 6.72
CA GLY A 32 -38.55 -4.59 5.60
C GLY A 32 -37.30 -4.68 4.73
N ASP A 33 -36.78 -5.87 4.44
CA ASP A 33 -35.73 -6.01 3.43
C ASP A 33 -36.35 -6.37 2.08
N ASN A 34 -36.22 -5.44 1.14
CA ASN A 34 -36.74 -5.45 -0.24
C ASN A 34 -36.15 -6.58 -1.14
N LEU A 35 -36.04 -7.81 -0.66
CA LEU A 35 -35.44 -8.96 -1.37
C LEU A 35 -36.48 -9.67 -2.26
N SER A 36 -37.22 -8.93 -3.08
CA SER A 36 -38.21 -9.47 -4.03
C SER A 36 -37.71 -9.46 -5.47
N LEU A 37 -38.26 -10.34 -6.31
CA LEU A 37 -37.96 -10.36 -7.74
C LEU A 37 -38.27 -9.02 -8.41
N GLN A 38 -39.36 -8.37 -8.04
CA GLN A 38 -39.76 -7.07 -8.59
C GLN A 38 -38.74 -5.97 -8.26
N ALA A 39 -38.25 -5.93 -7.02
CA ALA A 39 -37.25 -4.98 -6.59
C ALA A 39 -35.92 -5.21 -7.33
N TYR A 40 -35.50 -6.47 -7.46
CA TYR A 40 -34.30 -6.84 -8.22
C TYR A 40 -34.42 -6.49 -9.71
N LEU A 41 -35.54 -6.84 -10.37
CA LEU A 41 -35.79 -6.53 -11.78
C LEU A 41 -35.79 -5.02 -12.06
N THR A 42 -36.29 -4.23 -11.11
CA THR A 42 -36.27 -2.76 -11.22
C THR A 42 -34.83 -2.25 -11.19
N ARG A 43 -34.00 -2.72 -10.26
CA ARG A 43 -32.59 -2.32 -10.15
C ARG A 43 -31.75 -2.76 -11.35
N ILE A 44 -31.86 -4.03 -11.76
CA ILE A 44 -31.11 -4.53 -12.92
C ILE A 44 -31.53 -3.82 -14.22
N THR A 45 -32.81 -3.44 -14.35
CA THR A 45 -33.28 -2.63 -15.48
C THR A 45 -32.62 -1.25 -15.49
N ARG A 46 -32.46 -0.59 -14.33
CA ARG A 46 -31.73 0.69 -14.26
C ARG A 46 -30.28 0.54 -14.69
N VAL A 47 -29.60 -0.53 -14.23
CA VAL A 47 -28.23 -0.84 -14.67
C VAL A 47 -28.19 -1.06 -16.18
N ARG A 48 -29.09 -1.89 -16.72
CA ARG A 48 -29.19 -2.14 -18.17
C ARG A 48 -29.40 -0.85 -18.95
N LEU A 49 -30.29 0.04 -18.50
CA LEU A 49 -30.55 1.32 -19.16
C LEU A 49 -29.30 2.21 -19.16
N LYS A 50 -28.54 2.27 -18.05
CA LYS A 50 -27.25 2.97 -18.01
C LYS A 50 -26.25 2.36 -19.00
N LEU A 51 -26.14 1.04 -19.07
CA LEU A 51 -25.26 0.36 -20.04
C LEU A 51 -25.72 0.61 -21.48
N GLN A 52 -27.02 0.66 -21.74
CA GLN A 52 -27.55 1.03 -23.06
C GLN A 52 -27.24 2.48 -23.42
N GLN A 53 -27.25 3.41 -22.46
CA GLN A 53 -26.81 4.79 -22.70
C GLN A 53 -25.34 4.85 -23.08
N VAL A 54 -24.49 4.01 -22.47
CA VAL A 54 -23.07 3.88 -22.86
C VAL A 54 -22.94 3.36 -24.29
N VAL A 55 -23.62 2.26 -24.63
CA VAL A 55 -23.52 1.63 -25.96
C VAL A 55 -24.07 2.52 -27.07
N ASN A 56 -25.11 3.30 -26.79
CA ASN A 56 -25.75 4.20 -27.76
C ASN A 56 -25.18 5.62 -27.75
N ALA A 57 -24.12 5.89 -26.97
CA ALA A 57 -23.48 7.18 -26.95
C ALA A 57 -22.81 7.51 -28.31
N PRO A 58 -22.64 8.79 -28.67
CA PRO A 58 -21.89 9.18 -29.87
C PRO A 58 -20.45 8.63 -29.88
N ASP A 59 -19.85 8.51 -28.68
CA ASP A 59 -18.59 7.81 -28.43
C ASP A 59 -18.79 6.77 -27.31
N PRO A 60 -19.12 5.52 -27.66
CA PRO A 60 -19.35 4.45 -26.69
C PRO A 60 -18.09 4.10 -25.88
N GLN A 61 -16.90 4.28 -26.45
CA GLN A 61 -15.65 3.94 -25.78
C GLN A 61 -15.35 4.96 -24.68
N ALA A 62 -15.44 6.25 -24.98
CA ALA A 62 -15.24 7.31 -24.00
C ALA A 62 -16.29 7.24 -22.88
N MET A 63 -17.55 7.00 -23.21
CA MET A 63 -18.61 6.88 -22.21
C MET A 63 -18.45 5.63 -21.31
N SER A 64 -17.99 4.51 -21.87
CA SER A 64 -17.71 3.29 -21.11
C SER A 64 -16.57 3.50 -20.12
N GLN A 65 -15.50 4.15 -20.55
CA GLN A 65 -14.37 4.51 -19.69
C GLN A 65 -14.81 5.46 -18.58
N ALA A 66 -15.56 6.52 -18.90
CA ALA A 66 -16.06 7.46 -17.90
C ALA A 66 -16.97 6.79 -16.86
N PHE A 67 -17.83 5.87 -17.30
CA PHE A 67 -18.70 5.11 -16.40
C PHE A 67 -17.89 4.19 -15.48
N ALA A 68 -16.97 3.39 -16.04
CA ALA A 68 -16.12 2.52 -15.26
C ALA A 68 -15.21 3.31 -14.29
N GLN A 69 -14.63 4.43 -14.74
CA GLN A 69 -13.89 5.36 -13.87
C GLN A 69 -14.76 5.86 -12.73
N SER A 70 -16.00 6.27 -12.98
CA SER A 70 -16.90 6.72 -11.92
C SER A 70 -17.17 5.64 -10.86
N ILE A 71 -17.16 4.35 -11.24
CA ILE A 71 -17.26 3.24 -10.28
C ILE A 71 -15.95 3.07 -9.49
N LEU A 72 -14.80 3.12 -10.16
CA LEU A 72 -13.48 2.99 -9.53
C LEU A 72 -13.14 4.15 -8.59
N GLU A 73 -13.69 5.33 -8.86
CA GLU A 73 -13.67 6.52 -7.99
C GLU A 73 -14.73 6.44 -6.87
N GLY A 74 -15.61 5.45 -6.89
CA GLY A 74 -16.67 5.26 -5.88
C GLY A 74 -17.90 6.16 -6.05
N LYS A 75 -18.08 6.82 -7.19
CA LYS A 75 -19.18 7.76 -7.47
C LYS A 75 -20.48 7.09 -7.90
N SER A 76 -20.43 5.91 -8.50
CA SER A 76 -21.62 5.20 -9.01
C SER A 76 -21.86 3.89 -8.28
N VAL A 77 -22.69 4.00 -7.24
CA VAL A 77 -22.95 2.95 -6.25
C VAL A 77 -24.00 1.91 -6.73
N ASP A 78 -24.86 2.29 -7.70
CA ASP A 78 -25.99 1.47 -8.17
C ASP A 78 -25.59 0.07 -8.67
N PHE A 79 -24.44 -0.05 -9.34
CA PHE A 79 -24.00 -1.32 -9.91
C PHE A 79 -23.59 -2.31 -8.81
N ALA A 80 -22.73 -1.87 -7.90
CA ALA A 80 -22.26 -2.64 -6.76
C ALA A 80 -23.44 -3.03 -5.86
N GLU A 81 -24.31 -2.09 -5.53
CA GLU A 81 -25.52 -2.36 -4.73
C GLU A 81 -26.46 -3.38 -5.38
N THR A 82 -26.67 -3.32 -6.69
CA THR A 82 -27.56 -4.27 -7.38
C THR A 82 -26.99 -5.69 -7.34
N ARG A 83 -25.67 -5.80 -7.48
CA ARG A 83 -24.96 -7.08 -7.38
C ARG A 83 -24.96 -7.62 -5.95
N ASP A 84 -24.74 -6.77 -4.96
CA ASP A 84 -24.78 -7.14 -3.54
C ASP A 84 -26.20 -7.56 -3.13
N MET A 85 -27.23 -6.88 -3.63
CA MET A 85 -28.61 -7.35 -3.49
C MET A 85 -28.81 -8.73 -4.12
N GLY A 86 -28.28 -8.97 -5.32
CA GLY A 86 -28.33 -10.28 -5.98
C GLY A 86 -27.63 -11.38 -5.17
N SER A 87 -26.49 -11.08 -4.55
CA SER A 87 -25.76 -12.04 -3.71
C SER A 87 -26.50 -12.36 -2.41
N LEU A 88 -27.13 -11.35 -1.80
CA LEU A 88 -27.99 -11.53 -0.62
C LEU A 88 -29.21 -12.40 -0.94
N ILE A 89 -29.87 -12.17 -2.08
CA ILE A 89 -30.99 -13.01 -2.54
C ILE A 89 -30.50 -14.44 -2.79
N ALA A 90 -29.39 -14.62 -3.51
CA ALA A 90 -28.83 -15.95 -3.79
C ALA A 90 -28.49 -16.71 -2.51
N ALA A 91 -27.93 -16.03 -1.49
CA ALA A 91 -27.66 -16.62 -0.18
C ALA A 91 -28.95 -16.98 0.58
N SER A 92 -30.03 -16.21 0.41
CA SER A 92 -31.32 -16.48 1.05
C SER A 92 -32.03 -17.74 0.54
N PHE A 93 -31.61 -18.28 -0.61
CA PHE A 93 -32.21 -19.49 -1.18
C PHE A 93 -31.84 -20.80 -0.48
N GLY A 94 -30.87 -20.79 0.45
CA GLY A 94 -30.35 -22.00 1.09
C GLY A 94 -29.21 -22.65 0.30
N GLN A 95 -28.47 -23.56 0.94
CA GLN A 95 -27.23 -24.14 0.36
C GLN A 95 -27.49 -24.88 -0.96
N GLU A 96 -28.66 -25.50 -1.09
CA GLU A 96 -29.07 -26.30 -2.24
C GLU A 96 -29.28 -25.45 -3.49
N TRP A 97 -29.85 -24.25 -3.32
CA TRP A 97 -30.23 -23.34 -4.42
C TRP A 97 -29.29 -22.15 -4.57
N GLN A 98 -28.34 -21.97 -3.65
CA GLN A 98 -27.38 -20.88 -3.69
C GLN A 98 -26.61 -20.82 -5.03
N PRO A 99 -26.07 -21.92 -5.60
CA PRO A 99 -25.40 -21.87 -6.91
C PRO A 99 -26.31 -21.39 -8.04
N PHE A 100 -27.59 -21.80 -8.02
CA PHE A 100 -28.61 -21.35 -8.97
C PHE A 100 -28.89 -19.85 -8.82
N GLY A 101 -29.05 -19.38 -7.58
CA GLY A 101 -29.19 -17.95 -7.29
C GLY A 101 -28.01 -17.12 -7.81
N TYR A 102 -26.77 -17.58 -7.59
CA TYR A 102 -25.58 -16.89 -8.10
C TYR A 102 -25.54 -16.84 -9.63
N ALA A 103 -25.80 -17.96 -10.31
CA ALA A 103 -25.79 -18.03 -11.77
C ALA A 103 -26.83 -17.11 -12.41
N LEU A 104 -28.00 -16.92 -11.78
CA LEU A 104 -29.06 -16.05 -12.32
C LEU A 104 -28.94 -14.58 -11.91
N LEU A 105 -28.55 -14.31 -10.66
CA LEU A 105 -28.67 -12.98 -10.06
C LEU A 105 -27.33 -12.24 -9.94
N VAL A 106 -26.19 -12.93 -10.05
CA VAL A 106 -24.87 -12.33 -9.81
C VAL A 106 -23.96 -12.48 -11.03
N GLU A 107 -23.98 -13.64 -11.69
CA GLU A 107 -23.09 -13.92 -12.82
C GLU A 107 -23.30 -12.97 -14.02
N PRO A 108 -24.54 -12.66 -14.48
CA PRO A 108 -24.74 -11.77 -15.61
C PRO A 108 -24.21 -10.35 -15.33
N MET A 109 -24.36 -9.89 -14.09
CA MET A 109 -23.78 -8.63 -13.64
C MET A 109 -22.25 -8.71 -13.63
N THR A 110 -21.69 -9.80 -13.11
CA THR A 110 -20.22 -9.99 -13.06
C THR A 110 -19.60 -10.04 -14.46
N GLN A 111 -20.24 -10.69 -15.42
CA GLN A 111 -19.78 -10.73 -16.82
C GLN A 111 -19.88 -9.36 -17.49
N ALA A 112 -21.00 -8.65 -17.32
CA ALA A 112 -21.16 -7.29 -17.83
C ALA A 112 -20.09 -6.36 -17.23
N TRP A 113 -19.74 -6.55 -15.97
CA TRP A 113 -18.72 -5.78 -15.27
C TRP A 113 -17.31 -6.00 -15.82
N GLN A 114 -16.90 -7.26 -15.98
CA GLN A 114 -15.57 -7.60 -16.51
C GLN A 114 -15.35 -6.99 -17.90
N GLN A 115 -16.38 -7.04 -18.76
CA GLN A 115 -16.29 -6.47 -20.11
C GLN A 115 -16.09 -4.94 -20.12
N LEU A 116 -16.62 -4.23 -19.11
CA LEU A 116 -16.47 -2.78 -18.98
C LEU A 116 -15.15 -2.37 -18.34
N LEU A 117 -14.65 -3.20 -17.43
CA LEU A 117 -13.47 -2.89 -16.64
C LEU A 117 -12.16 -3.04 -17.39
N THR A 118 -12.00 -4.06 -18.23
CA THR A 118 -10.68 -4.37 -18.84
C THR A 118 -10.05 -3.18 -19.56
N PRO A 119 -10.75 -2.45 -20.44
CA PRO A 119 -10.18 -1.27 -21.11
C PRO A 119 -9.87 -0.13 -20.13
N THR A 120 -10.69 0.02 -19.10
CA THR A 120 -10.53 1.07 -18.08
C THR A 120 -9.35 0.79 -17.16
N ALA A 121 -9.15 -0.47 -16.76
CA ALA A 121 -8.00 -0.91 -15.98
C ALA A 121 -6.69 -0.70 -16.76
N GLN A 122 -6.69 -0.99 -18.06
CA GLN A 122 -5.55 -0.68 -18.95
C GLN A 122 -5.31 0.82 -19.09
N GLY A 123 -6.38 1.62 -19.19
CA GLY A 123 -6.31 3.08 -19.17
C GLY A 123 -5.66 3.61 -17.89
N ILE A 124 -6.09 3.13 -16.73
CA ILE A 124 -5.51 3.50 -15.42
C ILE A 124 -4.05 3.07 -15.30
N ASN A 125 -3.69 1.87 -15.79
CA ASN A 125 -2.28 1.46 -15.85
C ASN A 125 -1.45 2.43 -16.70
N SER A 126 -1.98 2.87 -17.85
CA SER A 126 -1.30 3.83 -18.72
C SER A 126 -1.17 5.21 -18.07
N GLU A 127 -2.23 5.68 -17.38
CA GLU A 127 -2.18 6.92 -16.59
C GLU A 127 -1.17 6.83 -15.45
N TRP A 128 -1.14 5.72 -14.72
CA TRP A 128 -0.17 5.47 -13.64
C TRP A 128 1.27 5.51 -14.15
N GLN A 129 1.53 4.85 -15.28
CA GLN A 129 2.85 4.85 -15.90
C GLN A 129 3.29 6.25 -16.28
N ASN A 130 2.42 6.99 -16.96
CA ASN A 130 2.75 8.33 -17.46
C ASN A 130 2.85 9.38 -16.35
N ALA A 131 1.91 9.37 -15.40
CA ALA A 131 1.82 10.39 -14.36
C ALA A 131 2.79 10.16 -13.20
N ILE A 132 3.13 8.90 -12.90
CA ILE A 132 3.91 8.55 -11.73
C ILE A 132 5.18 7.78 -12.09
N VAL A 133 5.09 6.63 -12.77
CA VAL A 133 6.24 5.71 -12.93
C VAL A 133 7.36 6.31 -13.79
N ASN A 134 7.01 6.87 -14.94
CA ASN A 134 7.99 7.45 -15.85
C ASN A 134 8.71 8.63 -15.19
N GLU A 135 7.95 9.52 -14.55
CA GLU A 135 8.51 10.67 -13.81
C GLU A 135 9.36 10.23 -12.61
N TRP A 136 8.93 9.20 -11.87
CA TRP A 136 9.69 8.59 -10.78
C TRP A 136 11.03 8.04 -11.27
N ASN A 137 11.01 7.26 -12.36
CA ASN A 137 12.22 6.67 -12.93
C ASN A 137 13.18 7.73 -13.48
N ASN A 138 12.65 8.78 -14.12
CA ASN A 138 13.43 9.92 -14.60
C ASN A 138 14.09 10.68 -13.45
N ALA A 139 13.36 10.92 -12.36
CA ALA A 139 13.87 11.64 -11.21
C ALA A 139 14.88 10.83 -10.38
N PHE A 140 14.62 9.53 -10.19
CA PHE A 140 15.24 8.72 -9.13
C PHE A 140 15.94 7.45 -9.62
N GLY A 141 15.60 6.92 -10.79
CA GLY A 141 15.94 5.55 -11.22
C GLY A 141 17.44 5.27 -11.37
N GLY A 142 18.27 6.30 -11.54
CA GLY A 142 19.73 6.20 -11.63
C GLY A 142 20.48 6.75 -10.41
N ARG A 143 19.81 6.91 -9.26
CA ARG A 143 20.36 7.58 -8.07
C ARG A 143 20.23 6.72 -6.82
N TYR A 144 21.08 6.97 -5.84
CA TYR A 144 21.00 6.36 -4.51
C TYR A 144 19.83 6.95 -3.69
N PRO A 145 19.07 6.14 -2.93
CA PRO A 145 19.28 4.72 -2.62
C PRO A 145 18.73 3.72 -3.63
N LEU A 146 18.02 4.10 -4.69
CA LEU A 146 17.43 3.12 -5.62
C LEU A 146 18.50 2.31 -6.39
N LYS A 147 19.61 2.95 -6.77
CA LYS A 147 20.78 2.32 -7.38
C LYS A 147 22.04 2.68 -6.63
N ASP A 148 22.99 1.74 -6.58
CA ASP A 148 24.32 2.01 -6.01
C ASP A 148 25.15 2.88 -6.96
N THR A 149 24.98 4.19 -6.83
CA THR A 149 25.64 5.22 -7.64
C THR A 149 26.09 6.36 -6.73
N GLN A 150 26.99 7.22 -7.20
CA GLN A 150 27.44 8.38 -6.43
C GLN A 150 26.43 9.53 -6.40
N SER A 151 25.46 9.55 -7.33
CA SER A 151 24.42 10.56 -7.32
C SER A 151 23.33 10.19 -6.32
N ASP A 152 22.99 11.14 -5.46
CA ASP A 152 21.95 10.98 -4.45
C ASP A 152 20.59 11.48 -4.95
N ILE A 153 19.50 10.88 -4.43
CA ILE A 153 18.13 11.39 -4.59
C ILE A 153 17.96 12.68 -3.77
N SER A 154 17.28 13.66 -4.34
CA SER A 154 16.85 14.86 -3.61
C SER A 154 15.74 14.52 -2.62
N LEU A 155 15.99 14.72 -1.33
CA LEU A 155 14.99 14.51 -0.26
C LEU A 155 13.74 15.40 -0.42
N PRO A 156 13.85 16.71 -0.72
CA PRO A 156 12.67 17.53 -1.01
C PRO A 156 11.83 17.00 -2.18
N LEU A 157 12.48 16.49 -3.24
CA LEU A 157 11.75 15.91 -4.36
C LEU A 157 11.07 14.59 -3.99
N MET A 158 11.74 13.74 -3.23
CA MET A 158 11.15 12.50 -2.69
C MET A 158 9.94 12.80 -1.79
N ALA A 159 10.01 13.82 -0.95
CA ALA A 159 8.89 14.28 -0.12
C ALA A 159 7.66 14.67 -0.96
N GLN A 160 7.84 15.26 -2.15
CA GLN A 160 6.71 15.57 -3.04
C GLN A 160 5.94 14.33 -3.49
N TYR A 161 6.57 13.15 -3.52
CA TYR A 161 5.94 11.89 -3.87
C TYR A 161 5.35 11.17 -2.66
N LEU A 162 6.08 11.15 -1.54
CA LEU A 162 5.81 10.26 -0.40
C LEU A 162 5.05 10.88 0.77
N ARG A 163 4.78 12.19 0.75
CA ARG A 163 4.06 12.87 1.84
C ARG A 163 2.72 12.18 2.17
N PRO A 164 2.45 11.82 3.45
CA PRO A 164 1.28 11.01 3.87
C PRO A 164 -0.12 11.60 3.68
N ASP A 165 -0.25 12.87 3.29
CA ASP A 165 -1.55 13.52 3.01
C ASP A 165 -1.60 14.23 1.65
N SER A 166 -0.45 14.40 0.99
CA SER A 166 -0.35 15.31 -0.16
C SER A 166 0.69 14.89 -1.20
N GLY A 167 1.28 13.70 -1.04
CA GLY A 167 2.18 13.12 -2.00
C GLY A 167 1.51 12.86 -3.35
N ARG A 168 2.28 12.95 -4.45
CA ARG A 168 1.79 12.65 -5.80
C ARG A 168 1.19 11.25 -5.91
N ILE A 169 1.82 10.26 -5.28
CA ILE A 169 1.35 8.86 -5.27
C ILE A 169 0.00 8.78 -4.58
N GLN A 170 -0.09 9.31 -3.36
CA GLN A 170 -1.33 9.26 -2.59
C GLN A 170 -2.49 9.95 -3.29
N ARG A 171 -2.28 11.16 -3.82
CA ARG A 171 -3.33 11.86 -4.58
C ARG A 171 -3.80 11.04 -5.77
N PHE A 172 -2.90 10.34 -6.46
CA PHE A 172 -3.28 9.45 -7.54
C PHE A 172 -4.17 8.32 -7.03
N LEU A 173 -3.78 7.63 -5.95
CA LEU A 173 -4.55 6.54 -5.36
C LEU A 173 -5.94 7.01 -4.90
N GLU A 174 -6.02 8.14 -4.20
CA GLU A 174 -7.27 8.71 -3.70
C GLU A 174 -8.15 9.26 -4.82
N THR A 175 -7.58 9.74 -5.93
CA THR A 175 -8.38 10.29 -7.03
C THR A 175 -8.85 9.20 -7.99
N ARG A 176 -8.03 8.17 -8.25
CA ARG A 176 -8.30 7.16 -9.30
C ARG A 176 -8.76 5.81 -8.77
N LEU A 177 -8.44 5.48 -7.52
CA LEU A 177 -8.65 4.15 -6.96
C LEU A 177 -9.47 4.13 -5.68
N GLN A 178 -10.00 5.25 -5.19
CA GLN A 178 -10.72 5.32 -3.91
C GLN A 178 -11.86 4.31 -3.76
N GLY A 179 -12.58 3.99 -4.84
CA GLY A 179 -13.67 3.02 -4.83
C GLY A 179 -13.19 1.58 -4.66
N VAL A 180 -11.98 1.26 -5.13
CA VAL A 180 -11.42 -0.11 -5.21
C VAL A 180 -10.19 -0.37 -4.34
N LEU A 181 -9.59 0.68 -3.78
CA LEU A 181 -8.43 0.64 -2.91
C LEU A 181 -8.67 1.62 -1.77
N ARG A 182 -8.54 1.13 -0.53
CA ARG A 182 -8.75 1.94 0.66
C ARG A 182 -7.52 1.92 1.56
N LYS A 183 -7.32 3.01 2.30
CA LYS A 183 -6.27 3.11 3.31
C LYS A 183 -6.83 2.64 4.66
N GLU A 184 -6.28 1.57 5.20
CA GLU A 184 -6.57 1.04 6.53
C GLU A 184 -5.36 1.31 7.44
N GLY A 185 -5.45 2.32 8.29
CA GLY A 185 -4.29 2.80 9.04
C GLY A 185 -3.20 3.30 8.07
N ASN A 186 -2.07 2.59 8.01
CA ASN A 186 -0.98 2.90 7.08
C ASN A 186 -0.84 1.88 5.92
N HIS A 187 -1.83 1.02 5.71
CA HIS A 187 -1.80 0.03 4.65
C HIS A 187 -2.89 0.25 3.62
N TRP A 188 -2.53 0.11 2.35
CA TRP A 188 -3.45 0.08 1.23
C TRP A 188 -3.98 -1.34 1.05
N VAL A 189 -5.30 -1.45 1.08
CA VAL A 189 -6.01 -2.72 1.00
C VAL A 189 -7.04 -2.64 -0.12
N PRO A 190 -7.08 -3.60 -1.06
CA PRO A 190 -8.14 -3.68 -2.05
C PRO A 190 -9.52 -3.80 -1.40
N ASN A 191 -10.49 -3.05 -1.90
CA ASN A 191 -11.88 -3.16 -1.49
C ASN A 191 -12.53 -4.34 -2.21
N SER A 192 -12.71 -5.46 -1.51
CA SER A 192 -13.24 -6.71 -2.08
C SER A 192 -14.64 -6.59 -2.69
N THR A 193 -15.47 -5.64 -2.24
CA THR A 193 -16.83 -5.43 -2.77
C THR A 193 -16.81 -4.83 -4.17
N ASN A 194 -15.96 -3.82 -4.40
CA ASN A 194 -15.94 -3.04 -5.64
C ASN A 194 -14.83 -3.47 -6.61
N ALA A 195 -13.75 -4.07 -6.09
CA ALA A 195 -12.63 -4.55 -6.91
C ALA A 195 -12.87 -5.95 -7.50
N GLN A 196 -14.06 -6.53 -7.30
CA GLN A 196 -14.34 -7.87 -7.80
C GLN A 196 -14.36 -7.87 -9.33
N GLY A 197 -13.52 -8.71 -9.94
CA GLY A 197 -13.25 -8.70 -11.39
C GLY A 197 -12.00 -7.91 -11.80
N LEU A 198 -11.36 -7.17 -10.87
CA LEU A 198 -10.02 -6.61 -11.05
C LEU A 198 -9.00 -7.49 -10.33
N ARG A 199 -7.91 -7.81 -11.01
CA ARG A 199 -6.75 -8.45 -10.38
C ARG A 199 -5.70 -7.41 -10.07
N PHE A 200 -5.62 -6.96 -8.82
CA PHE A 200 -4.52 -6.10 -8.39
C PHE A 200 -3.19 -6.85 -8.52
N ASN A 201 -2.15 -6.13 -8.95
CA ASN A 201 -0.78 -6.60 -8.90
C ASN A 201 -0.32 -6.64 -7.43
N PRO A 202 0.01 -7.82 -6.86
CA PRO A 202 0.47 -7.91 -5.47
C PRO A 202 1.73 -7.07 -5.20
N GLU A 203 2.64 -6.98 -6.18
CA GLU A 203 3.85 -6.17 -6.07
C GLU A 203 3.53 -4.68 -5.95
N PHE A 204 2.49 -4.21 -6.67
CA PHE A 204 2.01 -2.84 -6.55
C PHE A 204 1.53 -2.55 -5.13
N ILE A 205 0.70 -3.44 -4.56
CA ILE A 205 0.20 -3.26 -3.18
C ILE A 205 1.35 -3.24 -2.17
N GLN A 206 2.30 -4.17 -2.30
CA GLN A 206 3.49 -4.21 -1.44
C GLN A 206 4.34 -2.94 -1.57
N ALA A 207 4.54 -2.44 -2.80
CA ALA A 207 5.27 -1.22 -3.05
C ALA A 207 4.58 0.00 -2.43
N MET A 208 3.26 0.14 -2.59
CA MET A 208 2.50 1.24 -1.99
C MET A 208 2.56 1.22 -0.46
N ASN A 209 2.50 0.04 0.15
CA ASN A 209 2.64 -0.13 1.59
C ASN A 209 4.04 0.25 2.08
N THR A 210 5.08 -0.18 1.36
CA THR A 210 6.48 0.19 1.67
C THR A 210 6.67 1.71 1.60
N LEU A 211 6.16 2.35 0.55
CA LEU A 211 6.28 3.79 0.34
C LEU A 211 5.47 4.60 1.36
N SER A 212 4.30 4.11 1.78
CA SER A 212 3.47 4.77 2.80
C SER A 212 4.13 4.70 4.19
N GLU A 213 4.71 3.54 4.54
CA GLU A 213 5.53 3.39 5.76
C GLU A 213 6.72 4.36 5.77
N LEU A 214 7.42 4.52 4.65
CA LEU A 214 8.52 5.47 4.53
C LEU A 214 8.05 6.92 4.62
N GLY A 215 6.90 7.25 4.02
CA GLY A 215 6.25 8.54 4.13
C GLY A 215 6.00 8.92 5.59
N ASP A 216 5.42 8.00 6.36
CA ASP A 216 5.12 8.20 7.77
C ASP A 216 6.39 8.29 8.63
N VAL A 217 7.42 7.48 8.37
CA VAL A 217 8.64 7.48 9.20
C VAL A 217 9.54 8.67 8.92
N ALA A 218 9.81 8.97 7.64
CA ALA A 218 10.82 9.95 7.26
C ALA A 218 10.23 11.32 6.92
N PHE A 219 8.96 11.40 6.50
CA PHE A 219 8.34 12.61 5.93
C PHE A 219 7.05 13.03 6.66
N ALA A 220 6.82 12.57 7.90
CA ALA A 220 5.61 12.88 8.69
C ALA A 220 5.28 14.37 8.72
N ASN A 221 6.29 15.23 8.86
CA ASN A 221 6.14 16.68 8.97
C ASN A 221 6.28 17.41 7.62
N GLY A 222 6.20 16.69 6.50
CA GLY A 222 6.29 17.24 5.14
C GLY A 222 7.70 17.32 4.57
N GLU A 223 8.74 17.31 5.40
CA GLU A 223 10.15 17.29 5.02
C GLU A 223 10.86 16.10 5.67
N ALA A 224 11.98 15.68 5.09
CA ALA A 224 12.82 14.63 5.66
C ALA A 224 13.42 15.11 6.98
N ARG A 225 12.98 14.55 8.12
CA ARG A 225 13.62 14.77 9.41
C ARG A 225 13.26 13.67 10.39
N LEU A 226 14.26 12.91 10.84
CA LEU A 226 14.13 11.84 11.80
C LEU A 226 15.12 12.01 12.94
N TYR A 227 14.72 11.50 14.10
CA TYR A 227 15.52 11.47 15.32
C TYR A 227 15.70 10.03 15.76
N PHE A 228 16.91 9.71 16.23
CA PHE A 228 17.27 8.41 16.76
C PHE A 228 18.40 8.58 17.75
N GLU A 229 18.66 7.55 18.55
CA GLU A 229 19.76 7.57 19.50
C GLU A 229 20.72 6.42 19.20
N MET A 230 22.01 6.68 19.35
CA MET A 230 23.03 5.66 19.29
C MET A 230 23.81 5.59 20.59
N ARG A 231 24.15 4.37 20.99
CA ARG A 231 25.02 4.09 22.13
C ARG A 231 26.17 3.21 21.66
N PRO A 232 27.42 3.61 21.88
CA PRO A 232 28.58 2.81 21.48
C PRO A 232 28.68 1.54 22.35
N GLY A 233 29.17 0.47 21.75
CA GLY A 233 29.48 -0.80 22.39
C GLY A 233 30.98 -1.07 22.41
N THR A 234 31.42 -1.93 23.32
CA THR A 234 32.84 -2.29 23.47
C THR A 234 33.24 -3.43 22.52
N SER A 235 34.54 -3.51 22.22
CA SER A 235 35.16 -4.63 21.50
C SER A 235 36.58 -4.84 22.01
N LYS A 236 37.05 -6.10 22.09
CA LYS A 236 38.26 -6.49 22.86
C LYS A 236 39.55 -5.76 22.45
N GLN A 237 39.68 -5.36 21.19
CA GLN A 237 40.91 -4.76 20.65
C GLN A 237 40.73 -3.32 20.14
N VAL A 238 39.54 -2.75 20.30
CA VAL A 238 39.21 -1.40 19.82
C VAL A 238 39.29 -0.43 21.00
N MET A 239 40.22 0.53 20.92
CA MET A 239 40.41 1.56 21.94
C MET A 239 39.47 2.74 21.76
N GLN A 240 39.25 3.15 20.51
CA GLN A 240 38.41 4.30 20.18
C GLN A 240 37.55 3.99 18.96
N THR A 241 36.32 4.48 18.97
CA THR A 241 35.50 4.65 17.77
C THR A 241 35.03 6.08 17.65
N VAL A 242 35.02 6.62 16.43
CA VAL A 242 34.47 7.95 16.13
C VAL A 242 33.46 7.79 15.00
N LEU A 243 32.20 7.97 15.34
CA LEU A 243 31.09 8.06 14.40
C LEU A 243 30.71 9.52 14.21
N VAL A 244 30.65 9.98 12.96
CA VAL A 244 30.22 11.33 12.61
C VAL A 244 29.03 11.22 11.66
N ILE A 245 27.93 11.90 11.97
CA ILE A 245 26.74 11.98 11.12
C ILE A 245 26.35 13.45 11.00
N ASP A 246 26.48 14.02 9.80
CA ASP A 246 26.17 15.43 9.53
C ASP A 246 26.84 16.41 10.53
N LYS A 247 28.12 16.15 10.85
CA LYS A 247 28.93 16.84 11.88
C LYS A 247 28.56 16.59 13.35
N GLN A 248 27.58 15.74 13.64
CA GLN A 248 27.32 15.27 15.00
C GLN A 248 28.31 14.15 15.33
N ASN A 249 29.24 14.41 16.24
CA ASN A 249 30.29 13.46 16.61
C ASN A 249 29.86 12.61 17.81
N LEU A 250 30.08 11.30 17.74
CA LEU A 250 30.06 10.35 18.84
C LEU A 250 31.42 9.67 18.93
N THR A 251 32.26 10.17 19.84
CA THR A 251 33.57 9.60 20.16
C THR A 251 33.45 8.74 21.41
N TYR A 252 34.01 7.54 21.34
CA TYR A 252 33.96 6.57 22.43
C TYR A 252 35.32 5.93 22.66
N ASP A 253 35.86 6.08 23.87
CA ASP A 253 37.19 5.63 24.32
C ASP A 253 37.08 4.54 25.41
N ASN A 254 36.04 3.69 25.34
CA ASN A 254 35.72 2.66 26.34
C ASN A 254 35.36 3.19 27.75
N GLN A 255 34.91 4.44 27.87
CA GLN A 255 34.26 4.94 29.08
C GLN A 255 32.86 4.32 29.30
N PHE A 256 32.15 4.72 30.37
CA PHE A 256 30.77 4.29 30.56
C PHE A 256 29.89 4.73 29.37
N PRO A 257 29.25 3.80 28.63
CA PRO A 257 28.57 4.13 27.38
C PRO A 257 27.24 4.83 27.64
N GLN A 258 27.05 5.98 27.00
CA GLN A 258 25.85 6.83 27.09
C GLN A 258 25.07 6.82 25.76
N TRP A 259 23.76 7.03 25.84
CA TRP A 259 22.95 7.30 24.66
C TRP A 259 23.20 8.73 24.17
N GLN A 260 23.41 8.89 22.87
CA GLN A 260 23.48 10.18 22.21
C GLN A 260 22.39 10.26 21.14
N ARG A 261 21.60 11.34 21.19
CA ARG A 261 20.58 11.64 20.18
C ARG A 261 21.22 12.25 18.93
N PHE A 262 20.74 11.81 17.78
CA PHE A 262 21.08 12.30 16.46
C PHE A 262 19.83 12.78 15.74
N VAL A 263 20.02 13.74 14.84
CA VAL A 263 19.02 14.15 13.85
C VAL A 263 19.57 13.88 12.44
N TRP A 264 18.72 13.39 11.54
CA TRP A 264 19.04 13.20 10.13
C TRP A 264 17.86 13.63 9.24
N PRO A 265 18.11 14.31 8.11
CA PRO A 265 19.30 15.11 7.86
C PRO A 265 19.45 16.22 8.90
N ALA A 266 20.69 16.56 9.27
CA ALA A 266 20.94 17.75 10.08
C ALA A 266 21.18 18.99 9.20
N ASP A 267 20.91 20.16 9.75
CA ASP A 267 21.20 21.44 9.11
C ASP A 267 22.72 21.71 9.13
N THR A 268 23.41 21.28 8.07
CA THR A 268 24.88 21.39 7.95
C THR A 268 25.32 21.70 6.53
N VAL A 269 26.48 22.36 6.40
CA VAL A 269 27.14 22.61 5.11
C VAL A 269 27.96 21.43 4.59
N ALA A 270 28.18 20.40 5.42
CA ALA A 270 28.90 19.19 5.05
C ALA A 270 28.14 17.98 5.59
N SER A 271 27.11 17.57 4.86
CA SER A 271 26.35 16.35 5.14
C SER A 271 27.17 15.12 4.77
N GLY A 272 26.95 14.02 5.50
CA GLY A 272 27.68 12.78 5.31
C GLY A 272 27.73 11.95 6.58
N ALA A 273 28.22 10.71 6.44
CA ALA A 273 28.56 9.89 7.59
C ALA A 273 29.92 9.24 7.43
N SER A 274 30.70 9.26 8.51
CA SER A 274 32.00 8.60 8.56
C SER A 274 32.15 7.80 9.85
N LEU A 275 32.79 6.65 9.75
CA LEU A 275 33.15 5.82 10.89
C LEU A 275 34.65 5.54 10.87
N SER A 276 35.32 5.83 11.97
CA SER A 276 36.74 5.50 12.16
C SER A 276 36.94 4.77 13.48
N TRP A 277 38.04 4.02 13.57
CA TRP A 277 38.41 3.30 14.78
C TRP A 277 39.91 3.34 15.02
N MET A 278 40.31 3.10 16.26
CA MET A 278 41.70 2.93 16.67
C MET A 278 41.80 1.66 17.52
N THR A 279 42.83 0.85 17.29
CA THR A 279 43.11 -0.35 18.11
C THR A 279 44.19 -0.09 19.14
N THR A 280 44.47 -1.07 20.01
CA THR A 280 45.58 -1.00 20.97
C THR A 280 46.97 -0.99 20.33
N SER A 281 47.07 -1.32 19.05
CA SER A 281 48.34 -1.51 18.34
C SER A 281 48.47 -0.66 17.07
N THR A 282 47.42 0.09 16.70
CA THR A 282 47.40 0.89 15.46
C THR A 282 46.86 2.30 15.71
N GLY A 283 47.23 3.26 14.87
CA GLY A 283 46.63 4.60 14.87
C GLY A 283 45.20 4.59 14.29
N THR A 284 44.60 5.77 14.15
CA THR A 284 43.23 5.90 13.60
C THR A 284 43.15 5.37 12.17
N ARG A 285 42.16 4.52 11.91
CA ARG A 285 41.84 3.97 10.58
C ARG A 285 40.39 4.29 10.24
N LEU A 286 40.14 4.57 8.97
CA LEU A 286 38.82 4.87 8.45
C LEU A 286 38.12 3.58 8.00
N TYR A 287 36.88 3.36 8.46
CA TYR A 287 36.04 2.25 8.01
C TYR A 287 35.31 2.63 6.74
N GLY A 288 34.65 3.79 6.76
CA GLY A 288 33.98 4.37 5.62
C GLY A 288 33.79 5.87 5.82
N ASP A 289 33.84 6.62 4.73
CA ASP A 289 33.47 8.02 4.66
C ASP A 289 32.55 8.21 3.45
N HIS A 290 31.30 8.54 3.74
CA HIS A 290 30.22 8.66 2.76
C HIS A 290 29.71 10.10 2.79
N PRO A 291 30.17 10.96 1.87
CA PRO A 291 29.68 12.32 1.78
C PRO A 291 28.24 12.37 1.25
N GLY A 292 27.55 13.49 1.50
CA GLY A 292 26.21 13.72 1.01
C GLY A 292 25.12 13.33 2.01
N VAL A 293 23.91 13.79 1.76
CA VAL A 293 22.78 13.65 2.70
C VAL A 293 22.41 12.18 2.96
N TRP A 294 22.71 11.28 2.03
CA TRP A 294 22.47 9.84 2.20
C TRP A 294 23.65 9.08 2.83
N GLY A 295 24.69 9.78 3.28
CA GLY A 295 25.88 9.16 3.86
C GLY A 295 25.59 8.21 5.01
N LEU A 296 24.65 8.57 5.89
CA LEU A 296 24.19 7.69 6.98
C LEU A 296 23.61 6.38 6.45
N ILE A 297 22.77 6.45 5.42
CA ILE A 297 22.10 5.27 4.87
C ILE A 297 23.12 4.35 4.17
N ARG A 298 24.11 4.93 3.48
CA ARG A 298 25.24 4.17 2.90
C ARG A 298 26.07 3.47 3.97
N LEU A 299 26.33 4.15 5.09
CA LEU A 299 27.06 3.54 6.20
C LEU A 299 26.26 2.39 6.84
N LEU A 300 24.94 2.58 7.03
CA LEU A 300 24.05 1.56 7.58
C LEU A 300 23.87 0.36 6.63
N GLU A 301 23.95 0.57 5.32
CA GLU A 301 23.85 -0.50 4.32
C GLU A 301 24.97 -1.54 4.45
N THR A 302 26.17 -1.15 4.88
CA THR A 302 27.28 -2.09 5.10
C THR A 302 27.30 -2.67 6.52
N ALA A 303 26.33 -2.32 7.36
CA ALA A 303 26.23 -2.78 8.74
C ALA A 303 25.52 -4.14 8.83
N ASN A 304 25.93 -4.94 9.79
CA ASN A 304 25.13 -6.06 10.29
C ASN A 304 24.12 -5.51 11.30
N VAL A 305 22.83 -5.63 10.98
CA VAL A 305 21.73 -5.14 11.82
C VAL A 305 20.93 -6.32 12.36
N ALA A 306 20.74 -6.36 13.68
CA ALA A 306 19.93 -7.38 14.35
C ALA A 306 18.95 -6.74 15.34
N PRO A 307 17.73 -7.25 15.51
CA PRO A 307 16.82 -6.80 16.56
C PRO A 307 17.45 -6.92 17.95
N TYR A 308 17.18 -5.96 18.83
CA TYR A 308 17.62 -6.03 20.22
C TYR A 308 16.59 -6.78 21.06
N ALA A 309 17.01 -7.86 21.72
CA ALA A 309 16.09 -8.69 22.51
C ALA A 309 15.40 -7.85 23.61
N GLY A 310 14.07 -7.94 23.67
CA GLY A 310 13.27 -7.22 24.65
C GLY A 310 12.91 -5.77 24.28
N SER A 311 13.25 -5.29 23.08
CA SER A 311 12.82 -3.98 22.58
C SER A 311 12.39 -4.06 21.11
N THR A 312 11.23 -3.48 20.78
CA THR A 312 10.72 -3.41 19.40
C THR A 312 11.26 -2.22 18.61
N SER A 313 11.90 -1.26 19.29
CA SER A 313 12.47 -0.03 18.70
C SER A 313 13.97 0.08 18.91
N SER A 314 14.65 -1.03 19.16
CA SER A 314 16.10 -1.05 19.34
C SER A 314 16.76 -2.16 18.54
N TYR A 315 17.95 -1.86 18.03
CA TYR A 315 18.71 -2.70 17.13
C TYR A 315 20.17 -2.72 17.56
N THR A 316 20.82 -3.87 17.40
CA THR A 316 22.27 -3.95 17.39
C THR A 316 22.74 -3.63 15.97
N VAL A 317 23.66 -2.69 15.83
CA VAL A 317 24.27 -2.30 14.56
C VAL A 317 25.77 -2.49 14.70
N SER A 318 26.37 -3.27 13.81
CA SER A 318 27.79 -3.55 13.87
C SER A 318 28.48 -3.57 12.52
N TRP A 319 29.70 -3.07 12.49
CA TRP A 319 30.57 -3.09 11.30
C TRP A 319 31.78 -3.97 11.57
N VAL A 320 32.07 -4.88 10.64
CA VAL A 320 33.27 -5.72 10.71
C VAL A 320 34.38 -5.05 9.91
N THR A 321 35.47 -4.72 10.58
CA THR A 321 36.62 -4.05 9.98
C THR A 321 37.49 -5.04 9.19
N PRO A 322 38.42 -4.55 8.33
CA PRO A 322 39.34 -5.42 7.59
C PRO A 322 40.28 -6.27 8.46
N ASP A 323 40.53 -5.86 9.71
CA ASP A 323 41.28 -6.59 10.72
C ASP A 323 40.40 -7.49 11.60
N SER A 324 39.17 -7.79 11.16
CA SER A 324 38.21 -8.68 11.84
C SER A 324 37.77 -8.21 13.23
N ASN A 325 37.94 -6.92 13.52
CA ASN A 325 37.36 -6.29 14.70
C ASN A 325 35.91 -5.90 14.42
N THR A 326 35.08 -5.92 15.47
CA THR A 326 33.70 -5.46 15.36
C THR A 326 33.53 -4.09 16.02
N LEU A 327 32.99 -3.12 15.29
CA LEU A 327 32.59 -1.81 15.79
C LEU A 327 31.10 -1.88 16.17
N ASN A 328 30.82 -2.01 17.46
CA ASN A 328 29.47 -2.30 17.96
C ASN A 328 28.73 -1.03 18.38
N TYR A 329 27.46 -0.92 18.02
CA TYR A 329 26.56 0.13 18.49
C TYR A 329 25.17 -0.45 18.78
N GLN A 330 24.45 0.19 19.70
CA GLN A 330 23.01 0.03 19.87
C GLN A 330 22.33 1.25 19.25
N LEU A 331 21.34 1.01 18.40
CA LEU A 331 20.48 2.01 17.79
C LEU A 331 19.11 1.94 18.45
N ARG A 332 18.55 3.08 18.85
CA ARG A 332 17.17 3.22 19.32
C ARG A 332 16.43 4.23 18.45
N THR A 333 15.24 3.88 18.01
CA THR A 333 14.43 4.67 17.08
C THR A 333 13.24 5.30 17.80
N GLU A 334 12.87 6.53 17.41
CA GLU A 334 11.66 7.20 17.94
C GLU A 334 10.39 6.76 17.22
N MET A 335 10.50 6.46 15.92
CA MET A 335 9.37 6.08 15.06
C MET A 335 9.78 4.96 14.10
N GLY A 336 8.97 3.90 14.05
CA GLY A 336 9.22 2.73 13.19
C GLY A 336 10.65 2.21 13.30
N GLN A 337 11.25 1.88 12.15
CA GLN A 337 12.67 1.46 12.07
C GLN A 337 13.64 2.67 11.97
N GLY A 338 13.15 3.90 12.14
CA GLY A 338 13.96 5.12 12.03
C GLY A 338 14.77 5.17 10.72
N PRO A 339 16.08 5.49 10.76
CA PRO A 339 16.90 5.55 9.54
C PRO A 339 17.04 4.19 8.84
N LEU A 340 16.85 3.05 9.54
CA LEU A 340 16.92 1.72 8.91
C LEU A 340 15.75 1.49 7.93
N ALA A 341 14.62 2.16 8.12
CA ALA A 341 13.47 2.02 7.21
C ALA A 341 13.87 2.36 5.78
N LEU A 342 14.73 3.37 5.59
CA LEU A 342 15.18 3.86 4.29
C LEU A 342 16.01 2.82 3.51
N LEU A 343 16.54 1.80 4.18
CA LEU A 343 17.20 0.68 3.49
C LEU A 343 16.23 -0.12 2.62
N LYS A 344 14.91 -0.06 2.87
CA LYS A 344 13.88 -0.65 1.99
C LYS A 344 13.83 -0.01 0.60
N LEU A 345 14.42 1.17 0.41
CA LEU A 345 14.54 1.81 -0.90
C LEU A 345 15.67 1.20 -1.75
N ARG A 346 16.55 0.39 -1.17
CA ARG A 346 17.63 -0.27 -1.92
C ARG A 346 17.05 -1.21 -2.96
N ASN A 347 17.41 -1.00 -4.22
CA ASN A 347 16.90 -1.74 -5.37
C ASN A 347 15.37 -1.69 -5.52
N PHE A 348 14.70 -0.73 -4.88
CA PHE A 348 13.26 -0.55 -5.03
C PHE A 348 12.93 -0.18 -6.47
N VAL A 349 11.96 -0.88 -7.05
CA VAL A 349 11.42 -0.58 -8.38
C VAL A 349 9.93 -0.34 -8.21
N LEU A 350 9.46 0.78 -8.76
CA LEU A 350 8.04 1.11 -8.74
C LEU A 350 7.31 0.25 -9.79
N PRO A 351 6.31 -0.57 -9.43
CA PRO A 351 5.65 -1.44 -10.38
C PRO A 351 4.91 -0.66 -11.48
N GLU A 352 5.04 -1.11 -12.73
CA GLU A 352 4.45 -0.43 -13.90
C GLU A 352 2.94 -0.67 -14.06
N LYS A 353 2.40 -1.75 -13.47
CA LYS A 353 0.98 -2.12 -13.57
C LYS A 353 0.34 -2.17 -12.19
N ILE A 354 -0.81 -1.51 -12.07
CA ILE A 354 -1.72 -1.57 -10.92
C ILE A 354 -2.59 -2.81 -11.02
N PHE A 355 -3.19 -3.03 -12.20
CA PHE A 355 -4.03 -4.18 -12.50
C PHE A 355 -3.32 -5.12 -13.47
N LEU A 356 -3.46 -6.42 -13.23
CA LEU A 356 -3.00 -7.49 -14.11
C LEU A 356 -4.11 -7.89 -15.09
N ASP A 357 -3.68 -8.48 -16.21
CA ASP A 357 -4.57 -8.99 -17.26
C ASP A 357 -5.37 -10.23 -16.82
#